data_AF-A0A4R4LKW1-F1
#
_entry.id   AF-A0A4R4LKW1-F1
#
_cell.length_a   1.000
_cell.length_b   1.000
_cell.length_c   1.000
_cell.angle_alpha   90.00
_cell.angle_beta   90.00
_cell.angle_gamma   90.00
#
_symmetry.space_group_name_H-M   'P 1'
#
loop_
_entity.id
_entity.type
_entity.pdbx_description
1 polymer ?
#
loop_
_entity_poly.entity_id
_entity_poly.type
_entity_poly.pdbx_seq_one_letter_code
_entity_poly.pdbx_strand_id
1 'polypeptide(L)'
;MREFTTSAKTAEATSDGKKLPDVKFKLDKVKMVCRAPKDAQLAYLMAAASSSRTEADQVAAVLDFFEQVLDPGSLRVFRKRLLDTGDEFDFSDAMAIFEYVCEEWSGRPTGSGSDS
;
A
#
# COMPACT_ATOMS: atom_id res chain seq x y z
N MET A 1 -5.94 -16.43 34.86
CA MET A 1 -5.45 -15.44 33.89
C MET A 1 -4.90 -16.22 32.70
N ARG A 2 -5.35 -15.94 31.47
CA ARG A 2 -4.76 -16.57 30.27
C ARG A 2 -3.63 -15.67 29.77
N GLU A 3 -2.45 -16.23 29.64
CA GLU A 3 -1.25 -15.56 29.13
C GLU A 3 -1.14 -15.84 27.63
N PHE A 4 -0.87 -14.82 26.82
CA PHE A 4 -0.69 -14.94 25.37
C PHE A 4 0.77 -14.67 25.03
N THR A 5 1.50 -15.72 24.67
CA THR A 5 2.91 -15.64 24.26
C THR A 5 3.00 -15.27 22.78
N THR A 6 3.62 -14.13 22.46
CA THR A 6 3.86 -13.67 21.07
C THR A 6 5.18 -14.19 20.48
N SER A 7 5.91 -15.01 21.24
CA SER A 7 7.20 -15.57 20.84
C SER A 7 7.07 -16.32 19.53
N ALA A 8 7.69 -15.74 18.49
CA ALA A 8 7.87 -16.27 17.15
C ALA A 8 6.72 -17.18 16.70
N LYS A 9 5.65 -16.59 16.15
CA LYS A 9 4.80 -17.30 15.20
C LYS A 9 5.74 -17.96 14.18
N THR A 10 6.03 -19.24 14.39
CA THR A 10 6.53 -20.14 13.37
C THR A 10 5.63 -19.94 12.16
N ALA A 11 6.27 -19.82 11.01
CA ALA A 11 5.68 -19.51 9.73
C ALA A 11 4.62 -20.55 9.32
N GLU A 12 3.43 -20.46 9.90
CA GLU A 12 2.21 -21.14 9.47
C GLU A 12 1.24 -20.01 9.07
N ALA A 13 1.31 -19.57 7.83
CA ALA A 13 0.61 -20.15 6.68
C ALA A 13 -0.60 -19.27 6.33
N THR A 14 -0.33 -18.06 5.84
CA THR A 14 -1.00 -17.62 4.62
C THR A 14 -0.47 -18.50 3.49
N SER A 15 -1.39 -19.01 2.67
CA SER A 15 -1.14 -19.97 1.60
C SER A 15 0.18 -19.69 0.86
N ASP A 16 1.06 -20.70 0.79
CA ASP A 16 2.40 -20.70 0.18
C ASP A 16 3.57 -20.03 0.91
N GLY A 17 3.46 -19.57 2.15
CA GLY A 17 4.63 -19.15 2.96
C GLY A 17 5.51 -18.07 2.30
N LYS A 18 4.97 -17.41 1.27
CA LYS A 18 5.67 -16.47 0.41
C LYS A 18 5.42 -15.10 1.01
N LYS A 19 6.46 -14.49 1.56
CA LYS A 19 6.40 -13.07 1.93
C LYS A 19 5.90 -12.29 0.71
N LEU A 20 4.96 -11.38 0.92
CA LEU A 20 4.55 -10.43 -0.10
C LEU A 20 5.81 -9.77 -0.70
N PRO A 21 5.92 -9.63 -2.03
CA PRO A 21 7.06 -8.97 -2.64
C PRO A 21 6.99 -7.45 -2.45
N ASP A 22 8.13 -6.78 -2.49
CA ASP A 22 8.14 -5.32 -2.64
C ASP A 22 7.54 -4.93 -3.99
N VAL A 23 6.66 -3.94 -4.00
CA VAL A 23 6.05 -3.40 -5.22
C VAL A 23 6.87 -2.22 -5.70
N LYS A 24 7.24 -2.25 -6.98
CA LYS A 24 8.05 -1.20 -7.63
C LYS A 24 7.23 -0.56 -8.74
N PHE A 25 7.14 0.76 -8.72
CA PHE A 25 6.44 1.53 -9.75
C PHE A 25 7.26 2.78 -10.12
N LYS A 26 6.81 3.51 -11.14
CA LYS A 26 7.40 4.78 -11.52
C LYS A 26 6.41 5.91 -11.27
N LEU A 27 6.87 6.95 -10.60
CA LEU A 27 6.16 8.22 -10.45
C LEU A 27 6.97 9.27 -11.22
N ASP A 28 6.49 9.68 -12.39
CA ASP A 28 7.17 10.61 -13.32
C ASP A 28 8.67 10.37 -13.48
N LYS A 29 8.99 9.14 -13.90
CA LYS A 29 10.35 8.62 -14.15
C LYS A 29 11.18 8.37 -12.90
N VAL A 30 10.71 8.75 -11.71
CA VAL A 30 11.32 8.37 -10.43
C VAL A 30 10.90 6.95 -10.09
N LYS A 31 11.88 6.09 -9.78
CA LYS A 31 11.60 4.72 -9.31
C LYS A 31 11.17 4.78 -7.85
N MET A 32 9.99 4.24 -7.57
CA MET A 32 9.38 4.18 -6.26
C MET A 32 9.34 2.73 -5.77
N VAL A 33 9.45 2.53 -4.46
CA VAL A 33 9.41 1.21 -3.83
C VAL A 33 8.47 1.23 -2.63
N CYS A 34 7.42 0.42 -2.70
CA CYS A 34 6.57 0.04 -1.58
C CYS A 34 7.09 -1.29 -1.01
N ARG A 35 7.50 -1.27 0.25
CA ARG A 35 7.90 -2.46 1.00
C ARG A 35 6.69 -3.28 1.38
N ALA A 36 6.84 -4.60 1.26
CA ALA A 36 5.81 -5.53 1.64
C ALA A 36 5.34 -5.33 3.10
N PRO A 37 4.05 -5.03 3.35
CA PRO A 37 3.50 -4.94 4.69
C PRO A 37 3.33 -6.34 5.28
N LYS A 38 3.02 -6.41 6.58
CA LYS A 38 2.52 -7.66 7.17
C LYS A 38 1.09 -7.92 6.69
N ASP A 39 0.68 -9.18 6.60
CA ASP A 39 -0.69 -9.56 6.21
C ASP A 39 -1.76 -8.84 7.06
N ALA A 40 -1.54 -8.74 8.37
CA ALA A 40 -2.45 -8.04 9.28
C ALA A 40 -2.53 -6.53 8.99
N GLN A 41 -1.42 -5.92 8.56
CA GLN A 41 -1.38 -4.51 8.20
C GLN A 41 -2.15 -4.30 6.90
N LEU A 42 -1.93 -5.14 5.88
CA LEU A 42 -2.69 -5.10 4.62
C LEU A 42 -4.20 -5.24 4.85
N ALA A 43 -4.63 -6.21 5.66
CA ALA A 43 -6.05 -6.40 5.99
C ALA A 43 -6.66 -5.18 6.69
N TYR A 44 -5.92 -4.55 7.61
CA TYR A 44 -6.37 -3.34 8.29
C TYR A 44 -6.49 -2.15 7.34
N LEU A 45 -5.53 -2.01 6.42
CA LEU A 45 -5.51 -0.95 5.39
C LEU A 45 -6.68 -1.09 4.42
N MET A 46 -6.96 -2.30 3.91
CA MET A 46 -8.10 -2.54 3.03
C MET A 46 -9.45 -2.23 3.71
N ALA A 47 -9.56 -2.49 5.01
CA ALA A 47 -10.76 -2.14 5.78
C ALA A 47 -10.86 -0.62 6.04
N ALA A 48 -9.73 0.07 6.19
CA ALA A 48 -9.70 1.51 6.41
C ALA A 48 -9.98 2.32 5.14
N ALA A 49 -9.55 1.82 3.98
CA ALA A 49 -9.79 2.44 2.67
C ALA A 49 -11.15 2.07 2.04
N SER A 50 -12.03 1.36 2.76
CA SER A 50 -13.30 0.94 2.19
C SER A 50 -14.23 2.12 1.91
N SER A 51 -15.01 2.01 0.83
CA SER A 51 -15.97 3.04 0.38
C SER A 51 -17.10 3.36 1.37
N SER A 52 -17.21 2.60 2.46
CA SER A 52 -18.13 2.88 3.58
C SER A 52 -17.61 3.93 4.56
N ARG A 53 -16.36 4.40 4.41
CA ARG A 53 -15.75 5.45 5.24
C ARG A 53 -15.95 6.83 4.62
N THR A 54 -15.84 7.88 5.43
CA THR A 54 -15.86 9.26 4.92
C THR A 54 -14.65 9.50 4.02
N GLU A 55 -14.75 10.43 3.07
CA GLU A 55 -13.64 10.79 2.18
C GLU A 55 -12.39 11.23 2.97
N ALA A 56 -12.57 12.03 4.02
CA ALA A 56 -11.48 12.46 4.89
C ALA A 56 -10.77 11.28 5.59
N ASP A 57 -11.52 10.27 6.04
CA ASP A 57 -10.95 9.07 6.65
C ASP A 57 -10.19 8.23 5.62
N GLN A 58 -10.69 8.13 4.39
CA GLN A 58 -10.02 7.44 3.29
C GLN A 58 -8.71 8.14 2.93
N VAL A 59 -8.72 9.47 2.86
CA VAL A 59 -7.51 10.28 2.65
C VAL A 59 -6.48 10.01 3.71
N ALA A 60 -6.85 10.10 4.98
CA ALA A 60 -5.94 9.83 6.09
C ALA A 60 -5.38 8.41 6.02
N ALA A 61 -6.22 7.40 5.74
CA ALA A 61 -5.80 6.01 5.64
C ALA A 61 -4.79 5.76 4.49
N VAL A 62 -4.99 6.40 3.33
CA VAL A 62 -4.09 6.28 2.18
C VAL A 62 -2.76 7.00 2.43
N LEU A 63 -2.77 8.14 3.11
CA LEU A 63 -1.53 8.81 3.49
C LEU A 63 -0.76 7.97 4.52
N ASP A 64 -1.43 7.53 5.60
CA ASP A 64 -0.85 6.67 6.64
C ASP A 64 -0.31 5.36 6.06
N PHE A 65 -0.95 4.83 5.02
CA PHE A 65 -0.45 3.70 4.26
C PHE A 65 0.93 3.98 3.67
N PHE A 66 1.03 5.03 2.84
CA PHE A 66 2.26 5.36 2.13
C PHE A 66 3.40 5.70 3.08
N GLU A 67 3.10 6.31 4.23
CA GLU A 67 4.07 6.53 5.31
C GLU A 67 4.71 5.24 5.84
N GLN A 68 3.94 4.15 5.87
CA GLN A 68 4.38 2.88 6.44
C GLN A 68 5.09 1.99 5.43
N VAL A 69 4.68 2.05 4.15
CA VAL A 69 5.16 1.11 3.13
C VAL A 69 6.19 1.71 2.19
N LEU A 70 6.17 3.01 1.89
CA LEU A 70 7.19 3.58 1.00
C LEU A 70 8.55 3.52 1.67
N ASP A 71 9.58 3.17 0.90
CA ASP A 71 10.93 3.33 1.39
C ASP A 71 11.25 4.83 1.62
N PRO A 72 12.25 5.16 2.47
CA PRO A 72 12.47 6.55 2.88
C PRO A 72 12.75 7.52 1.71
N GLY A 73 13.33 7.03 0.61
CA GLY A 73 13.59 7.83 -0.59
C GLY A 73 12.30 8.13 -1.35
N SER A 74 11.49 7.09 -1.59
CA SER A 74 10.21 7.18 -2.28
C SER A 74 9.23 8.04 -1.48
N LEU A 75 9.15 7.87 -0.16
CA LEU A 75 8.28 8.68 0.71
C LEU A 75 8.60 10.18 0.62
N ARG A 76 9.88 10.54 0.57
CA ARG A 76 10.29 11.94 0.43
C ARG A 76 9.84 12.54 -0.89
N VAL A 77 9.96 11.80 -1.98
CA VAL A 77 9.51 12.24 -3.31
C VAL A 77 7.99 12.37 -3.32
N PHE A 78 7.28 11.35 -2.83
CA PHE A 78 5.83 11.32 -2.74
C PHE A 78 5.27 12.54 -1.99
N ARG A 79 5.76 12.78 -0.76
CA ARG A 79 5.36 13.94 0.06
C ARG A 79 5.69 15.26 -0.61
N LYS A 80 6.88 15.38 -1.22
CA LYS A 80 7.29 16.62 -1.87
C LYS A 80 6.31 16.99 -2.98
N ARG A 81 5.91 16.02 -3.80
CA ARG A 81 4.99 16.26 -4.92
C ARG A 81 3.57 16.57 -4.44
N LEU A 82 3.05 15.78 -3.49
CA LEU A 82 1.69 15.97 -2.99
C LEU A 82 1.48 17.32 -2.29
N LEU A 83 2.54 17.89 -1.71
CA LEU A 83 2.50 19.18 -1.02
C LEU A 83 2.95 20.36 -1.91
N ASP A 84 3.32 20.10 -3.17
CA ASP A 84 3.72 21.14 -4.12
C ASP A 84 2.49 21.65 -4.88
N THR A 85 2.07 22.88 -4.59
CA THR A 85 0.89 23.49 -5.23
C THR A 85 1.06 23.74 -6.74
N GLY A 86 2.28 23.65 -7.26
CA GLY A 86 2.56 23.76 -8.69
C GLY A 86 2.70 22.41 -9.40
N ASP A 87 2.58 21.30 -8.67
CA ASP A 87 2.59 19.95 -9.22
C ASP A 87 1.15 19.50 -9.53
N GLU A 88 0.98 18.69 -10.56
CA GLU A 88 -0.33 18.12 -10.94
C GLU A 88 -0.65 16.85 -10.14
N PHE A 89 0.33 16.27 -9.46
CA PHE A 89 0.15 15.07 -8.64
C PHE A 89 -0.76 15.34 -7.44
N ASP A 90 -1.91 14.67 -7.41
CA ASP A 90 -2.93 14.88 -6.38
C ASP A 90 -3.33 13.61 -5.62
N PHE A 91 -4.38 13.73 -4.81
CA PHE A 91 -4.89 12.60 -4.03
C PHE A 91 -5.53 11.50 -4.88
N SER A 92 -6.17 11.82 -6.00
CA SER A 92 -6.75 10.83 -6.92
C SER A 92 -5.67 9.94 -7.53
N ASP A 93 -4.50 10.51 -7.89
CA ASP A 93 -3.33 9.74 -8.32
C ASP A 93 -2.80 8.84 -7.20
N ALA A 94 -2.72 9.38 -5.98
CA ALA A 94 -2.31 8.61 -4.81
C ALA A 94 -3.25 7.42 -4.54
N MET A 95 -4.56 7.60 -4.70
CA MET A 95 -5.55 6.53 -4.57
C MET A 95 -5.36 5.45 -5.65
N ALA A 96 -5.12 5.84 -6.90
CA ALA A 96 -4.85 4.88 -7.98
C ALA A 96 -3.58 4.04 -7.71
N ILE A 97 -2.52 4.68 -7.18
CA ILE A 97 -1.31 3.96 -6.75
C ILE A 97 -1.62 3.01 -5.58
N PHE A 98 -2.43 3.46 -4.62
CA PHE A 98 -2.82 2.64 -3.47
C PHE A 98 -3.58 1.37 -3.91
N GLU A 99 -4.55 1.52 -4.80
CA GLU A 99 -5.32 0.41 -5.38
C GLU A 99 -4.39 -0.57 -6.10
N TYR A 100 -3.54 -0.07 -7.00
CA TYR A 100 -2.55 -0.89 -7.71
C TYR A 100 -1.67 -1.71 -6.76
N VAL A 101 -1.10 -1.06 -5.73
CA VAL A 101 -0.22 -1.72 -4.76
C VAL A 101 -0.99 -2.78 -3.95
N CYS A 102 -2.24 -2.49 -3.58
CA CYS A 102 -3.09 -3.46 -2.88
C CYS A 102 -3.47 -4.66 -3.76
N GLU A 103 -3.69 -4.46 -5.06
CA GLU A 103 -3.94 -5.55 -6.01
C GLU A 103 -2.74 -6.47 -6.14
N GLU A 104 -1.54 -5.91 -6.35
CA GLU A 104 -0.28 -6.66 -6.43
C GLU A 104 -0.04 -7.54 -5.20
N TRP A 105 -0.39 -7.05 -4.00
CA TRP A 105 -0.25 -7.82 -2.76
C TRP A 105 -1.40 -8.79 -2.48
N SER A 106 -2.63 -8.47 -2.89
CA SER A 106 -3.78 -9.35 -2.67
C SER A 106 -3.83 -10.52 -3.64
N GLY A 107 -2.97 -10.55 -4.67
CA GLY A 107 -2.94 -11.59 -5.69
C GLY A 107 -4.20 -11.60 -6.56
N ARG A 108 -5.01 -10.53 -6.52
CA ARG A 108 -6.10 -10.34 -7.47
C ARG A 108 -5.48 -9.96 -8.81
N PRO A 109 -5.82 -10.65 -9.91
CA PRO A 109 -5.25 -10.35 -11.21
C PRO A 109 -5.57 -8.89 -11.56
N THR A 110 -4.54 -8.11 -11.88
CA THR A 110 -4.69 -6.85 -12.60
C THR A 110 -5.51 -7.14 -13.85
N GLY A 111 -6.74 -6.65 -13.90
CA GLY A 111 -7.54 -6.63 -15.11
C GLY A 111 -6.96 -5.62 -16.10
N SER A 112 -5.85 -5.95 -16.73
CA SER A 112 -5.44 -5.35 -18.00
C SER A 112 -4.99 -6.46 -18.93
N GLY A 113 -5.95 -7.32 -19.28
CA GLY A 113 -5.98 -7.89 -20.61
C GLY A 113 -6.38 -6.79 -21.58
N SER A 114 -5.40 -6.13 -22.18
CA SER A 114 -5.54 -5.51 -23.49
C SER A 114 -4.32 -5.93 -24.30
N ASP A 115 -4.29 -7.23 -24.58
CA ASP A 115 -3.62 -7.76 -25.74
C ASP A 115 -4.72 -7.94 -26.80
N SER A 116 -4.56 -7.24 -27.93
CA SER A 116 -5.43 -7.13 -29.12
C SER A 116 -6.58 -6.11 -29.10
#